data_AF-A0A2S6GT03-F1
#
_entry.id   AF-A0A2S6GT03-F1
#
_cell.length_a   1.000
_cell.length_b   1.000
_cell.length_c   1.000
_cell.angle_alpha   90.00
_cell.angle_beta   90.00
_cell.angle_gamma   90.00
#
_symmetry.space_group_name_H-M   'P 1'
#
loop_
_entity.id
_entity.type
_entity.pdbx_description
1 polymer ?
#
loop_
_entity_poly.entity_id
_entity_poly.type
_entity_poly.pdbx_seq_one_letter_code
_entity_poly.pdbx_strand_id
1 'polypeptide(L)' 'MSMNRQYQDEQQQVSLCEALDRILNKGAVVVADVTISVANIDLIYLSLQALVASVETGKRLRGRE' A
#
# COMPACT_ATOMS: atom_id res chain seq x y z
N MET A 1 -15.13 -43.76 8.28
CA MET A 1 -14.29 -42.65 8.78
C MET A 1 -13.03 -42.60 7.94
N SER A 2 -12.83 -41.51 7.20
CA SER A 2 -11.51 -40.97 6.79
C SER A 2 -11.78 -39.70 6.01
N MET A 3 -11.94 -38.60 6.75
CA MET A 3 -12.08 -37.24 6.24
C MET A 3 -10.68 -36.63 6.25
N ASN A 4 -9.93 -36.74 5.14
CA ASN A 4 -8.61 -36.13 5.03
C ASN A 4 -8.75 -34.76 4.36
N ARG A 5 -9.08 -33.75 5.18
CA ARG A 5 -9.31 -32.38 4.74
C ARG A 5 -7.97 -31.67 4.60
N GLN A 6 -7.52 -31.52 3.35
CA GLN A 6 -7.09 -30.25 2.74
C GLN A 6 -6.49 -29.22 3.72
N TYR A 7 -5.26 -29.45 4.15
CA TYR A 7 -4.32 -28.47 4.71
C TYR A 7 -2.95 -28.97 4.22
N GLN A 8 -2.07 -28.26 3.53
CA GLN A 8 -1.72 -26.85 3.41
C GLN A 8 -0.87 -26.69 2.12
N ASP A 9 -0.51 -25.45 1.78
CA ASP A 9 0.44 -25.05 0.73
C ASP A 9 -0.10 -24.81 -0.69
N GLU A 10 -1.14 -23.99 -0.79
CA GLU A 10 -1.17 -22.97 -1.84
C GLU A 10 -0.54 -21.70 -1.26
N GLN A 11 0.80 -21.61 -1.30
CA GLN A 11 1.45 -20.32 -1.21
C GLN A 11 0.97 -19.51 -2.41
N GLN A 12 -0.10 -18.73 -2.22
CA GLN A 12 -0.71 -17.84 -3.20
C GLN A 12 0.40 -16.98 -3.79
N GLN A 13 0.93 -17.37 -4.95
CA GLN A 13 1.87 -16.57 -5.71
C GLN A 13 1.08 -15.40 -6.30
N VAL A 14 0.95 -14.34 -5.50
CA VAL A 14 0.30 -13.12 -5.93
C VAL A 14 1.17 -12.52 -7.03
N SER A 15 0.63 -12.42 -8.24
CA SER A 15 1.32 -11.75 -9.34
C SER A 15 1.44 -10.24 -9.05
N LEU A 16 2.49 -9.59 -9.57
CA LEU A 16 2.63 -8.13 -9.46
C LEU A 16 1.38 -7.40 -9.96
N CYS A 17 0.78 -7.88 -11.05
CA CYS A 17 -0.47 -7.33 -11.58
C CYS A 17 -1.63 -7.45 -10.58
N GLU A 18 -1.81 -8.60 -9.93
CA GLU A 18 -2.90 -8.78 -8.96
C GLU A 18 -2.69 -7.97 -7.67
N ALA A 19 -1.44 -7.85 -7.22
CA ALA A 19 -1.09 -6.97 -6.10
C ALA A 19 -1.37 -5.50 -6.43
N LEU A 20 -0.95 -5.04 -7.62
CA LEU A 20 -1.21 -3.69 -8.10
C LEU A 20 -2.71 -3.42 -8.29
N ASP A 21 -3.46 -4.36 -8.86
CA ASP A 21 -4.91 -4.23 -9.02
C ASP A 21 -5.63 -4.08 -7.67
N ARG A 22 -5.26 -4.88 -6.67
CA ARG A 22 -5.80 -4.76 -5.31
C ARG A 22 -5.47 -3.40 -4.68
N ILE A 23 -4.26 -2.89 -4.86
CA ILE A 23 -3.86 -1.56 -4.38
C ILE A 23 -4.66 -0.46 -5.08
N LEU A 24 -4.81 -0.54 -6.40
CA LEU A 24 -5.55 0.45 -7.19
C LEU A 24 -7.05 0.43 -6.87
N ASN A 25 -7.63 -0.74 -6.58
CA ASN A 25 -9.06 -0.90 -6.27
C ASN A 25 -9.41 -0.59 -4.81
N LYS A 26 -8.64 -1.09 -3.84
CA LYS A 26 -8.91 -0.89 -2.40
C LYS A 26 -8.31 0.40 -1.84
N GLY A 27 -7.31 0.94 -2.52
CA GLY A 27 -6.47 2.01 -2.00
C GLY A 27 -5.35 1.47 -1.10
N ALA A 28 -4.18 2.08 -1.18
CA ALA A 28 -3.06 1.86 -0.26
C ALA A 28 -2.58 3.20 0.29
N VAL A 29 -2.24 3.23 1.58
CA VAL A 29 -1.59 4.39 2.19
C VAL A 29 -0.10 4.11 2.25
N VAL A 30 0.68 4.96 1.59
CA VAL A 30 2.15 4.96 1.65
C VAL A 30 2.57 5.94 2.72
N VAL A 31 3.28 5.45 3.73
CA VAL A 31 3.91 6.26 4.77
C VAL A 31 5.41 6.29 4.49
N ALA A 32 5.99 7.48 4.45
CA ALA A 32 7.41 7.68 4.24
C ALA A 32 7.92 8.78 5.13
N ASP A 33 9.15 8.61 5.62
CA ASP A 33 9.83 9.60 6.43
C ASP A 33 11.13 10.00 5.73
N VAL A 34 11.37 11.31 5.65
CA VAL A 34 12.55 11.88 5.00
C VAL A 34 13.22 12.82 5.98
N THR A 35 14.50 12.56 6.24
CA THR A 35 15.35 13.45 7.02
C THR A 35 16.38 14.10 6.10
N ILE A 36 16.49 15.42 6.15
CA ILE A 36 17.52 16.18 5.44
C ILE A 36 18.56 16.60 6.47
N SER A 37 19.77 16.09 6.29
CA SER A 37 20.89 16.31 7.20
C SER A 37 22.01 17.09 6.52
N VAL A 38 22.62 18.02 7.25
CA VAL A 38 23.79 18.80 6.79
C VAL A 38 24.89 18.67 7.84
N ALA A 39 26.10 18.33 7.41
CA ALA A 39 27.26 18.15 8.29
C ALA A 39 26.97 17.21 9.49
N ASN A 40 26.30 16.08 9.25
CA ASN A 40 25.85 15.12 10.27
C ASN A 40 24.83 15.66 11.29
N ILE A 41 24.16 16.78 11.00
CA ILE A 41 23.08 17.31 11.82
C ILE A 41 21.77 17.17 11.05
N ASP A 42 20.78 16.52 11.66
CA ASP A 42 19.43 16.43 11.12
C ASP A 42 18.73 17.78 11.28
N LEU A 43 18.41 18.44 10.16
CA LEU A 43 17.82 19.79 10.18
C LEU A 43 16.33 19.77 9.94
N ILE A 44 15.87 18.87 9.07
CA ILE A 44 14.48 18.83 8.62
C ILE A 44 14.03 17.39 8.67
N TYR A 45 12.90 17.15 9.35
CA TYR A 45 12.19 15.89 9.34
C TYR A 45 10.84 16.10 8.67
N LEU A 46 10.54 15.27 7.68
CA LEU A 46 9.29 15.26 6.92
C LEU A 46 8.64 13.90 7.08
N SER A 47 7.39 13.88 7.54
CA SER A 47 6.55 12.69 7.48
C SER A 47 5.52 12.87 6.37
N LEU A 48 5.53 11.94 5.42
CA LEU A 48 4.70 11.96 4.22
C LEU A 48 3.71 10.82 4.28
N GLN A 49 2.43 11.13 4.03
CA GLN A 49 1.38 10.14 3.81
C GLN A 49 0.73 10.37 2.46
N ALA A 50 0.76 9.35 1.60
CA ALA A 50 0.16 9.40 0.28
C ALA A 50 -0.87 8.28 0.13
N LEU A 51 -2.08 8.62 -0.31
CA LEU A 51 -3.09 7.64 -0.70
C LEU A 51 -2.91 7.30 -2.19
N VAL A 52 -2.59 6.04 -2.47
CA VAL A 52 -2.57 5.47 -3.81
C VAL A 52 -3.91 4.79 -4.05
N ALA A 53 -4.69 5.29 -5.00
CA ALA A 53 -5.95 4.68 -5.41
C ALA A 53 -6.15 4.92 -6.91
N SER A 54 -7.08 4.19 -7.54
CA SER A 54 -7.51 4.49 -8.90
C SER A 54 -7.94 5.95 -9.04
N VAL A 55 -7.67 6.56 -10.20
CA VAL A 55 -7.98 7.97 -10.49
C VAL A 55 -9.45 8.28 -10.24
N GLU A 56 -10.35 7.36 -10.58
CA GLU A 56 -11.79 7.52 -10.33
C GLU A 56 -12.09 7.61 -8.83
N THR A 57 -11.55 6.67 -8.04
CA THR A 57 -11.69 6.65 -6.57
C THR A 57 -11.07 7.89 -5.93
N GLY A 58 -9.88 8.30 -6.38
CA GLY A 58 -9.22 9.52 -5.91
C GLY A 58 -10.01 10.78 -6.20
N LYS A 59 -10.63 10.90 -7.39
CA LYS A 59 -11.50 12.04 -7.74
C LYS A 59 -12.76 12.08 -6.87
N ARG A 60 -13.40 10.94 -6.60
CA ARG A 60 -14.57 10.90 -5.69
C ARG A 60 -14.24 11.33 -4.26
N LEU A 61 -13.04 11.01 -3.77
CA LEU A 61 -12.59 11.42 -2.43
C LEU A 61 -12.27 12.91 -2.34
N ARG A 62 -11.75 13.52 -3.42
CA ARG A 62 -11.47 14.96 -3.48
C ARG A 62 -12.73 15.83 -3.69
N GLY A 63 -13.75 15.31 -4.38
CA GLY A 63 -14.97 16.06 -4.72
C GLY A 63 -16.04 16.12 -3.61
N ARG A 64 -15.71 15.86 -2.34
CA ARG A 64 -16.62 15.97 -1.20
C ARG A 64 -16.46 17.30 -0.45
N GLU A 65 -16.34 18.40 -1.18
CA GLU A 65 -16.39 19.77 -0.62
C GLU A 65 -17.73 20.44 -0.94
#